data_AF-A0A369WSW7-F1
#
_entry.id   AF-A0A369WSW7-F1
#
_cell.length_a   1.000
_cell.length_b   1.000
_cell.length_c   1.000
_cell.angle_alpha   90.00
_cell.angle_beta   90.00
_cell.angle_gamma   90.00
#
_symmetry.space_group_name_H-M   'P 1'
#
loop_
_entity.id
_entity.type
_entity.pdbx_description
1 polymer ?
#
loop_
_entity_poly.entity_id
_entity_poly.type
_entity_poly.pdbx_seq_one_letter_code
_entity_poly.pdbx_strand_id
1 'polypeptide(L)'
;MLHSEEPSTWAPIPLSDYCAVVFDQQTCIYLTKPKTTLLLEGLDTKIFHTLTKQGPLSLEQLAESLESAQLETLSQALERLLNFGLLRHQNG
;
A
#
# COMPACT_ATOMS: atom_id res chain seq x y z
N MET A 1 23.56 -10.77 19.83
CA MET A 1 22.44 -10.88 18.89
C MET A 1 21.31 -9.99 19.38
N LEU A 2 21.23 -8.77 18.88
CA LEU A 2 20.06 -7.91 19.01
C LEU A 2 19.92 -7.24 17.65
N HIS A 3 19.24 -7.91 16.71
CA HIS A 3 18.67 -7.18 15.59
C HIS A 3 17.49 -6.41 16.20
N SER A 4 17.74 -5.13 16.49
CA SER A 4 16.67 -4.16 16.61
C SER A 4 16.10 -3.98 15.21
N GLU A 5 15.09 -4.77 14.88
CA GLU A 5 14.21 -4.45 13.75
C GLU A 5 13.46 -3.17 14.14
N GLU A 6 13.95 -2.02 13.67
CA GLU A 6 13.16 -0.80 13.72
C GLU A 6 11.83 -1.06 12.97
N PRO A 7 10.68 -0.62 13.52
CA PRO A 7 9.39 -0.89 12.89
C PRO A 7 9.37 -0.20 11.53
N SER A 8 9.46 -0.99 10.46
CA SER A 8 9.42 -0.47 9.10
C SER A 8 8.04 0.13 8.84
N THR A 9 7.98 1.46 8.72
CA THR A 9 6.73 2.15 8.38
C THR A 9 6.55 2.19 6.86
N TRP A 10 5.30 2.12 6.42
CA TRP A 10 4.94 2.13 5.01
C TRP A 10 4.28 3.45 4.68
N ALA A 11 4.80 4.15 3.67
CA ALA A 11 4.25 5.42 3.21
C ALA A 11 3.81 5.33 1.74
N PRO A 12 2.70 6.01 1.36
CA PRO A 12 2.27 6.05 -0.03
C PRO A 12 3.19 6.97 -0.83
N ILE A 13 3.46 6.58 -2.08
CA ILE A 13 4.13 7.43 -3.06
C ILE A 13 3.05 8.24 -3.79
N PRO A 14 3.22 9.56 -3.95
CA PRO A 14 2.32 10.36 -4.75
C PRO A 14 2.18 9.80 -6.17
N LEU A 15 0.94 9.65 -6.64
CA LEU A 15 0.65 9.12 -7.97
C LEU A 15 0.93 10.13 -9.11
N SER A 16 1.72 11.18 -8.88
CA SER A 16 2.00 12.21 -9.89
C SER A 16 2.64 11.65 -11.17
N ASP A 17 3.32 10.50 -11.06
CA ASP A 17 3.94 9.80 -12.19
C ASP A 17 3.04 8.71 -12.81
N TYR A 18 1.79 8.57 -12.35
CA TYR A 18 0.85 7.54 -12.80
C TYR A 18 -0.42 8.17 -13.37
N CYS A 19 -0.86 7.68 -14.53
CA CYS A 19 -2.24 7.93 -14.97
C CYS A 19 -3.15 6.96 -14.22
N ALA A 20 -3.95 7.49 -13.28
CA ALA A 20 -4.91 6.75 -12.48
C ALA A 20 -6.32 6.83 -13.08
N VAL A 21 -6.92 5.69 -13.39
CA VAL A 21 -8.33 5.59 -13.78
C VAL A 21 -9.09 4.87 -12.68
N VAL A 22 -10.01 5.57 -12.03
CA VAL A 22 -10.87 5.03 -10.97
C VAL A 22 -12.19 4.59 -11.58
N PHE A 23 -12.53 3.31 -11.40
CA PHE A 23 -13.84 2.77 -11.78
C PHE A 23 -14.68 2.49 -10.54
N ASP A 24 -15.95 2.90 -10.56
CA ASP A 24 -16.89 2.70 -9.47
C ASP A 24 -17.96 1.66 -9.80
N GLN A 25 -17.88 0.53 -9.06
CA GLN A 25 -18.99 -0.07 -8.30
C GLN A 25 -18.49 -0.73 -7.00
N GLN A 26 -17.16 -0.92 -6.83
CA GLN A 26 -16.51 -1.32 -5.56
C GLN A 26 -15.03 -0.87 -5.43
N THR A 27 -14.65 0.22 -6.11
CA THR A 27 -13.32 0.89 -6.13
C THR A 27 -12.14 0.06 -6.63
N CYS A 28 -12.00 -0.02 -7.96
CA CYS A 28 -10.78 -0.50 -8.63
C CYS A 28 -9.98 0.70 -9.18
N ILE A 29 -8.65 0.71 -8.99
CA ILE A 29 -7.77 1.78 -9.49
C ILE A 29 -6.80 1.17 -10.51
N TYR A 30 -6.91 1.60 -11.76
CA TYR A 30 -5.93 1.27 -12.78
C TYR A 30 -4.83 2.32 -12.78
N LEU A 31 -3.59 1.88 -12.54
CA LEU A 31 -2.40 2.73 -12.58
C LEU A 31 -1.56 2.32 -13.78
N THR A 32 -1.34 3.27 -14.68
CA THR A 32 -0.54 3.06 -15.89
C THR A 32 0.72 3.91 -15.86
N LYS A 33 1.86 3.25 -16.14
CA LYS A 33 3.16 3.83 -16.48
C LYS A 33 3.57 3.33 -17.87
N PRO A 34 4.51 3.98 -18.57
CA PRO A 34 5.06 3.43 -19.80
C PRO A 34 5.55 2.00 -19.56
N LYS A 35 4.90 1.02 -20.22
CA LYS A 35 5.17 -0.44 -20.13
C LYS A 35 4.61 -1.20 -18.92
N THR A 36 3.82 -0.58 -18.03
CA THR A 36 3.23 -1.29 -16.88
C THR A 36 1.83 -0.78 -16.57
N THR A 37 0.87 -1.72 -16.50
CA THR A 37 -0.49 -1.47 -16.03
C THR A 37 -0.71 -2.29 -14.78
N LEU A 38 -1.13 -1.63 -13.71
CA LEU A 38 -1.46 -2.24 -12.45
C LEU A 38 -2.94 -2.02 -12.15
N LEU A 39 -3.61 -3.07 -11.71
CA LEU A 39 -4.95 -3.01 -11.16
C LEU A 39 -4.84 -3.13 -9.64
N LEU A 40 -5.30 -2.10 -8.93
CA LEU A 40 -5.52 -2.17 -7.49
C LEU A 40 -6.98 -2.50 -7.24
N GLU A 41 -7.23 -3.56 -6.50
CA GLU A 41 -8.57 -3.98 -6.10
C GLU A 41 -8.58 -4.54 -4.67
N GLY A 42 -9.76 -4.57 -4.04
CA GLY A 42 -9.95 -5.21 -2.74
C GLY A 42 -9.02 -4.65 -1.66
N LEU A 43 -8.11 -5.50 -1.16
CA LEU A 43 -7.20 -5.16 -0.07
C LEU A 43 -6.15 -4.11 -0.49
N ASP A 44 -5.64 -4.17 -1.72
CA ASP A 44 -4.58 -3.28 -2.21
C ASP A 44 -5.07 -1.82 -2.24
N THR A 45 -6.29 -1.61 -2.73
CA THR A 45 -6.95 -0.28 -2.73
C THR A 45 -7.17 0.22 -1.31
N LYS A 46 -7.60 -0.65 -0.38
CA LYS A 46 -7.83 -0.27 1.03
C LYS A 46 -6.53 0.13 1.72
N ILE A 47 -5.44 -0.63 1.53
CA ILE A 47 -4.11 -0.29 2.05
C ILE A 47 -3.68 1.08 1.54
N PHE A 48 -3.71 1.27 0.22
CA PHE A 48 -3.25 2.52 -0.40
C PHE A 48 -4.09 3.72 0.04
N HIS A 49 -5.42 3.56 0.11
CA HIS A 49 -6.34 4.59 0.60
C HIS A 49 -6.05 4.93 2.06
N THR A 50 -5.92 3.93 2.92
CA THR A 50 -5.66 4.12 4.36
C THR A 50 -4.35 4.87 4.58
N LEU A 51 -3.27 4.45 3.91
CA LEU A 51 -1.97 5.12 3.97
C LEU A 51 -2.02 6.55 3.40
N THR A 52 -2.81 6.78 2.35
CA THR A 52 -3.00 8.14 1.79
C THR A 52 -3.76 9.06 2.75
N LYS A 53 -4.74 8.52 3.49
CA LYS A 53 -5.58 9.28 4.41
C LYS A 53 -4.92 9.53 5.76
N GLN A 54 -4.26 8.52 6.32
CA GLN A 54 -3.70 8.55 7.67
C GLN A 54 -2.20 8.87 7.69
N GLY A 55 -1.52 8.77 6.54
CA GLY A 55 -0.08 8.92 6.46
C GLY A 55 0.66 7.59 6.66
N PRO A 56 1.97 7.65 6.96
CA PRO A 56 2.78 6.47 7.16
C PRO A 56 2.31 5.65 8.36
N LEU A 57 2.16 4.33 8.19
CA LEU A 57 1.74 3.41 9.25
C LEU A 57 2.66 2.18 9.29
N SER A 58 2.87 1.62 10.48
CA SER A 58 3.46 0.29 10.66
C SER A 58 2.48 -0.81 10.20
N LEU A 59 3.00 -2.03 9.99
CA LEU A 59 2.20 -3.19 9.61
C LEU A 59 1.05 -3.44 10.63
N GLU A 60 1.35 -3.30 11.92
CA GLU A 60 0.40 -3.54 13.01
C GLU A 60 -0.71 -2.48 13.03
N GLN A 61 -0.36 -1.20 12.91
CA GLN A 61 -1.33 -0.10 12.84
C GLN A 61 -2.21 -0.20 11.59
N LEU A 62 -1.65 -0.65 10.47
CA LEU A 62 -2.38 -0.86 9.25
C LEU A 62 -3.34 -2.05 9.37
N ALA A 63 -2.93 -3.14 10.02
CA ALA A 63 -3.79 -4.29 10.30
C ALA A 63 -4.97 -3.90 11.22
N GLU A 64 -4.70 -3.08 12.24
CA GLU A 64 -5.73 -2.52 13.12
C GLU A 64 -6.71 -1.64 12.35
N SER A 65 -6.19 -0.74 11.50
CA SER A 65 -7.01 0.16 10.67
C SER A 65 -7.88 -0.55 9.64
N LEU A 66 -7.50 -1.76 9.22
CA LEU A 66 -8.19 -2.55 8.20
C LEU A 66 -9.12 -3.62 8.79
N GLU A 67 -9.27 -3.66 10.12
CA GLU A 67 -10.27 -4.46 10.85
C GLU A 67 -10.43 -5.90 10.31
N SER A 68 -9.36 -6.72 10.33
CA SER A 68 -9.33 -8.19 10.08
C SER A 68 -8.47 -8.69 8.90
N ALA A 69 -7.49 -7.93 8.41
CA ALA A 69 -6.52 -8.51 7.48
C ALA A 69 -5.54 -9.44 8.25
N GLN A 70 -5.37 -10.69 7.79
CA GLN A 70 -4.27 -11.54 8.27
C GLN A 70 -2.94 -10.85 7.96
N LEU A 71 -2.05 -10.76 8.96
CA LEU A 71 -0.76 -10.07 8.83
C LEU A 71 0.07 -10.57 7.64
N GLU A 72 0.01 -11.86 7.34
CA GLU A 72 0.68 -12.46 6.19
C GLU A 72 0.14 -11.92 4.86
N THR A 73 -1.18 -11.93 4.68
CA THR A 73 -1.86 -11.38 3.49
C THR A 73 -1.58 -9.88 3.33
N LEU A 74 -1.56 -9.15 4.45
CA LEU A 74 -1.24 -7.73 4.47
C LEU A 74 0.22 -7.48 4.06
N SER A 75 1.16 -8.28 4.56
CA SER A 75 2.57 -8.20 4.21
C SER A 75 2.81 -8.46 2.72
N GLN A 76 2.19 -9.51 2.17
CA GLN A 76 2.27 -9.82 0.73
C GLN A 76 1.69 -8.69 -0.15
N ALA A 77 0.59 -8.08 0.28
CA ALA A 77 -0.01 -6.94 -0.41
C ALA A 77 0.91 -5.71 -0.36
N LEU A 78 1.51 -5.41 0.78
CA LEU A 78 2.45 -4.30 0.95
C LEU A 78 3.71 -4.48 0.09
N GLU A 79 4.30 -5.68 0.08
CA GLU A 79 5.46 -6.00 -0.76
C GLU A 79 5.13 -5.87 -2.25
N ARG A 80 3.95 -6.30 -2.67
CA ARG A 80 3.47 -6.11 -4.04
C ARG A 80 3.38 -4.63 -4.40
N LEU A 81 2.73 -3.83 -3.55
CA LEU A 81 2.58 -2.39 -3.75
C LEU A 81 3.95 -1.67 -3.73
N LEU A 82 4.91 -2.13 -2.93
CA LEU A 82 6.30 -1.68 -2.95
C LEU A 82 6.99 -1.95 -4.28
N ASN A 83 6.90 -3.19 -4.77
CA ASN A 83 7.51 -3.61 -6.03
C ASN A 83 6.93 -2.85 -7.23
N PHE A 84 5.67 -2.44 -7.16
CA PHE A 84 5.05 -1.57 -8.16
C PHE A 84 5.39 -0.08 -8.01
N GLY A 85 6.15 0.29 -6.98
CA GLY A 85 6.56 1.67 -6.71
C GLY A 85 5.40 2.55 -6.24
N LEU A 86 4.39 1.97 -5.59
CA LEU A 86 3.27 2.70 -4.99
C LEU A 86 3.50 3.01 -3.51
N LEU A 87 4.29 2.19 -2.84
CA LEU A 87 4.71 2.42 -1.47
C LEU A 87 6.21 2.55 -1.41
N ARG A 88 6.68 3.15 -0.32
CA ARG A 88 8.09 3.11 0.09
C ARG A 88 8.16 2.79 1.58
N HIS A 89 9.24 2.11 1.97
CA HIS A 89 9.62 2.07 3.37
C HIS A 89 10.05 3.46 3.82
N GLN A 90 9.57 3.89 4.98
CA GLN A 90 10.10 5.02 5.72
C GLN A 90 10.70 4.52 7.03
N ASN A 91 11.94 4.94 7.28
CA ASN A 91 12.54 4.81 8.60
C ASN A 91 11.92 5.91 9.46
N GLY A 92 11.29 5.51 10.56
CA GLY A 92 10.68 6.40 11.55
C GLY A 92 11.72 7.14 12.37
#